data_AF-A0A0Q0FNY3-F1
#
_entry.id   AF-A0A0Q0FNY3-F1
#
_cell.length_a   1.000
_cell.length_b   1.000
_cell.length_c   1.000
_cell.angle_alpha   90.00
_cell.angle_beta   90.00
_cell.angle_gamma   90.00
#
_symmetry.space_group_name_H-M   'P 1'
#
loop_
_entity.id
_entity.type
_entity.pdbx_description
1 polymer ?
#
loop_
_entity_poly.entity_id
_entity_poly.type
_entity_poly.pdbx_seq_one_letter_code
_entity_poly.pdbx_strand_id
1 'polypeptide(L)'
;MDYRRIRGMDSGQRLAFEELVCQLARREPPAADAEFKRIEGAGGDGGIEAYWLLSDGSEIGYQAKYYLKAGDIDWANIDDSVKRALQSHPSLTKYVVALACDLTDRSGKQGGGRRGWEHWEAHKEKWTSYVPSDQTVEFVPWTASDLTH
;
A
#
# COMPACT_ATOMS: atom_id res chain seq x y z
N MET A 1 13.09 -23.15 13.65
CA MET A 1 13.41 -22.52 12.36
C MET A 1 14.82 -21.98 12.42
N ASP A 2 15.65 -22.30 11.43
CA ASP A 2 17.05 -21.91 11.40
C ASP A 2 17.26 -20.72 10.46
N TYR A 3 17.44 -19.53 11.03
CA TYR A 3 17.53 -18.25 10.33
C TYR A 3 18.95 -17.89 9.85
N ARG A 4 19.91 -18.83 9.91
CA ARG A 4 21.35 -18.60 9.69
C ARG A 4 21.76 -18.18 8.26
N ARG A 5 20.84 -17.92 7.33
CA ARG A 5 21.18 -17.64 5.91
C ARG A 5 20.49 -16.48 5.21
N ILE A 6 19.62 -15.71 5.84
CA ILE A 6 18.92 -14.64 5.11
C ILE A 6 19.70 -13.33 5.22
N ARG A 7 20.79 -13.24 4.44
CA ARG A 7 21.45 -11.98 4.07
C ARG A 7 21.04 -11.60 2.65
N GLY A 8 20.25 -10.54 2.53
CA GLY A 8 20.07 -9.75 1.32
C GLY A 8 19.71 -8.34 1.76
N MET A 9 20.66 -7.41 1.69
CA MET A 9 20.58 -6.12 2.40
C MET A 9 19.44 -5.20 1.93
N ASP A 10 18.84 -5.45 0.76
CA ASP A 10 17.68 -4.70 0.24
C ASP A 10 16.36 -5.50 0.28
N SER A 11 16.41 -6.80 -0.07
CA SER A 11 15.22 -7.67 0.04
C SER A 11 14.77 -7.86 1.49
N GLY A 12 15.71 -7.92 2.44
CA GLY A 12 15.38 -8.02 3.86
C GLY A 12 14.69 -6.78 4.43
N GLN A 13 15.01 -5.58 3.92
CA GLN A 13 14.36 -4.34 4.38
C GLN A 13 12.95 -4.20 3.84
N ARG A 14 12.75 -4.53 2.55
CA ARG A 14 11.42 -4.56 1.94
C ARG A 14 10.50 -5.56 2.65
N LEU A 15 10.98 -6.79 2.86
CA LEU A 15 10.24 -7.82 3.61
C LEU A 15 9.96 -7.40 5.06
N ALA A 16 10.92 -6.77 5.74
CA ALA A 16 10.70 -6.28 7.09
C ALA A 16 9.69 -5.13 7.14
N PHE A 17 9.66 -4.27 6.12
CA PHE A 17 8.67 -3.21 6.01
C PHE A 17 7.27 -3.74 5.69
N GLU A 18 7.16 -4.72 4.78
CA GLU A 18 5.91 -5.46 4.53
C GLU A 18 5.37 -6.11 5.81
N GLU A 19 6.25 -6.78 6.58
CA GLU A 19 5.91 -7.34 7.88
C GLU A 19 5.40 -6.26 8.85
N LEU A 20 6.11 -5.14 8.97
CA LEU A 20 5.71 -4.04 9.84
C LEU A 20 4.31 -3.53 9.49
N VAL A 21 4.04 -3.28 8.20
CA VAL A 21 2.73 -2.80 7.72
C VAL A 21 1.63 -3.81 8.04
N CYS A 22 1.87 -5.11 7.85
CA CYS A 22 0.92 -6.15 8.22
C CYS A 22 0.60 -6.15 9.72
N GLN A 23 1.62 -5.97 10.56
CA GLN A 23 1.44 -5.92 12.01
C GLN A 23 0.67 -4.67 12.46
N LEU A 24 0.91 -3.52 11.82
CA LEU A 24 0.17 -2.28 12.07
C LEU A 24 -1.29 -2.41 11.63
N ALA A 25 -1.54 -2.86 10.40
CA ALA A 25 -2.88 -3.09 9.87
C ALA A 25 -3.71 -4.02 10.78
N ARG A 26 -3.10 -5.08 11.30
CA ARG A 26 -3.77 -6.04 12.21
C ARG A 26 -4.19 -5.42 13.55
N ARG A 27 -3.56 -4.32 13.98
CA ARG A 27 -3.87 -3.65 15.25
C ARG A 27 -5.06 -2.70 15.16
N GLU A 28 -5.53 -2.41 13.94
CA GLU A 28 -6.64 -1.50 13.68
C GLU A 28 -7.83 -2.25 13.08
N PRO A 29 -8.55 -3.08 13.86
CA PRO A 29 -9.72 -3.77 13.36
C PRO A 29 -10.81 -2.74 12.97
N PRO A 30 -11.33 -2.77 11.74
CA PRO A 30 -12.35 -1.84 11.29
C PRO A 30 -13.73 -2.14 11.91
N ALA A 31 -13.94 -3.38 12.36
CA ALA A 31 -15.15 -3.85 13.04
C ALA A 31 -14.80 -5.00 14.00
N ALA A 32 -15.68 -5.28 14.96
CA ALA A 32 -15.45 -6.31 15.99
C ALA A 32 -15.38 -7.74 15.42
N ASP A 33 -16.06 -7.99 14.31
CA ASP A 33 -16.19 -9.28 13.63
C ASP A 33 -15.40 -9.36 12.31
N ALA A 34 -14.60 -8.33 12.00
CA ALA A 34 -13.74 -8.35 10.83
C ALA A 34 -12.65 -9.42 10.97
N GLU A 35 -12.37 -10.12 9.89
CA GLU A 35 -11.33 -11.16 9.83
C GLU A 35 -10.07 -10.59 9.17
N PHE A 36 -8.94 -10.64 9.86
CA PHE A 36 -7.65 -10.24 9.26
C PHE A 36 -7.02 -11.41 8.51
N LYS A 37 -6.68 -11.20 7.25
CA LYS A 37 -5.99 -12.17 6.40
C LYS A 37 -4.68 -11.60 5.90
N ARG A 38 -3.62 -12.40 6.08
CA ARG A 38 -2.30 -12.12 5.51
C ARG A 38 -2.12 -12.96 4.26
N ILE A 39 -1.53 -12.37 3.23
CA ILE A 39 -1.16 -13.07 2.00
C ILE A 39 0.34 -13.40 2.09
N GLU A 40 0.66 -14.68 2.23
CA GLU A 40 2.04 -15.15 2.17
C GLU A 40 2.44 -15.33 0.71
N GLY A 41 3.08 -14.31 0.14
CA GLY A 41 3.62 -14.37 -1.21
C GLY A 41 5.10 -14.00 -1.23
N ALA A 42 5.93 -14.83 -1.90
CA ALA A 42 7.29 -14.45 -2.28
C ALA A 42 7.33 -13.37 -3.39
N GLY A 43 6.19 -12.75 -3.70
CA GLY A 43 6.04 -11.69 -4.69
C GLY A 43 4.79 -11.82 -5.55
N GLY A 44 3.71 -11.13 -5.16
CA GLY A 44 2.99 -10.30 -6.12
C GLY A 44 1.83 -10.90 -6.91
N ASP A 45 1.03 -11.81 -6.37
CA ASP A 45 -0.13 -12.37 -7.06
C ASP A 45 -1.31 -11.38 -7.07
N GLY A 46 -1.57 -10.72 -5.93
CA GLY A 46 -2.82 -9.99 -5.69
C GLY A 46 -2.68 -8.48 -5.50
N GLY A 47 -1.47 -7.91 -5.47
CA GLY A 47 -1.29 -6.47 -5.26
C GLY A 47 -1.68 -5.95 -3.86
N ILE A 48 -1.77 -6.84 -2.86
CA ILE A 48 -1.90 -6.53 -1.43
C ILE A 48 -1.06 -7.52 -0.62
N GLU A 49 -0.59 -7.09 0.55
CA GLU A 49 0.15 -7.91 1.51
C GLU A 49 -0.78 -8.52 2.58
N ALA A 50 -1.87 -7.81 2.89
CA ALA A 50 -2.88 -8.22 3.84
C ALA A 50 -4.20 -7.48 3.58
N TYR A 51 -5.29 -8.00 4.16
CA TYR A 51 -6.58 -7.35 4.13
C TYR A 51 -7.44 -7.69 5.34
N TRP A 52 -8.39 -6.81 5.64
CA TRP A 52 -9.54 -7.11 6.48
C TRP A 52 -10.71 -7.54 5.60
N LEU A 53 -11.37 -8.64 5.96
CA LEU A 53 -12.66 -9.05 5.41
C LEU A 53 -13.77 -8.72 6.41
N LEU A 54 -14.73 -7.90 6.00
CA LEU A 54 -15.86 -7.51 6.83
C LEU A 54 -17.03 -8.49 6.67
N SER A 55 -17.99 -8.43 7.60
CA SER A 55 -19.17 -9.33 7.62
C SER A 55 -20.06 -9.20 6.38
N ASP A 56 -20.06 -8.04 5.73
CA ASP A 56 -20.79 -7.77 4.49
C ASP A 56 -20.03 -8.25 3.23
N GLY A 57 -18.84 -8.83 3.41
CA GLY A 57 -17.97 -9.31 2.34
C GLY A 57 -17.08 -8.23 1.74
N SER A 58 -17.12 -6.99 2.24
CA SER A 58 -16.22 -5.92 1.79
C SER A 58 -14.79 -6.14 2.30
N GLU A 59 -13.82 -5.64 1.55
CA GLU A 59 -12.40 -5.82 1.85
C GLU A 59 -11.67 -4.48 2.01
N ILE A 60 -10.79 -4.41 3.01
CA ILE A 60 -9.82 -3.32 3.19
C ILE A 60 -8.42 -3.88 2.96
N GLY A 61 -7.81 -3.55 1.82
CA GLY A 61 -6.51 -4.05 1.41
C GLY A 61 -5.35 -3.13 1.79
N TYR A 62 -4.19 -3.72 2.07
CA TYR A 62 -2.97 -3.01 2.43
C TYR A 62 -1.82 -3.43 1.50
N GLN A 63 -1.10 -2.45 0.96
CA GLN A 63 0.10 -2.66 0.15
C GLN A 63 1.26 -1.88 0.77
N ALA A 64 2.40 -2.55 0.98
CA ALA A 64 3.62 -1.91 1.43
C ALA A 64 4.54 -1.57 0.25
N LYS A 65 5.16 -0.39 0.28
CA LYS A 65 6.11 0.09 -0.72
C LYS A 65 7.28 0.79 -0.03
N TYR A 66 8.44 0.12 -0.04
CA TYR A 66 9.63 0.60 0.65
C TYR A 66 10.43 1.59 -0.23
N TYR A 67 10.03 2.86 -0.16
CA TYR A 67 10.78 4.00 -0.72
C TYR A 67 11.18 4.93 0.42
N LEU A 68 12.45 5.32 0.48
CA LEU A 68 12.97 6.17 1.57
C LEU A 68 12.88 7.67 1.28
N LYS A 69 12.52 8.05 0.05
CA LYS A 69 12.32 9.46 -0.36
C LYS A 69 11.18 9.55 -1.37
N ALA A 70 10.40 10.63 -1.31
CA ALA A 70 9.30 10.88 -2.24
C ALA A 70 9.73 10.90 -3.72
N GLY A 71 10.94 11.40 -4.00
CA GLY A 71 11.49 11.45 -5.37
C GLY A 71 11.93 10.09 -5.93
N ASP A 72 12.06 9.08 -5.07
CA ASP A 72 12.47 7.72 -5.45
C ASP A 72 11.26 6.79 -5.65
N ILE A 73 10.04 7.29 -5.43
CA ILE A 73 8.81 6.50 -5.58
C ILE A 73 8.61 6.15 -7.05
N ASP A 74 8.66 4.85 -7.35
CA ASP A 74 8.19 4.32 -8.63
C ASP A 74 6.66 4.18 -8.60
N TRP A 75 6.00 5.24 -9.08
CA TRP A 75 4.55 5.29 -9.17
C TRP A 75 3.95 4.29 -10.16
N ALA A 76 4.69 3.88 -11.19
CA ALA A 76 4.22 2.85 -12.12
C ALA A 76 4.13 1.49 -11.41
N ASN A 77 5.09 1.19 -10.54
CA ASN A 77 5.03 -0.01 -9.69
C ASN A 77 3.82 0.00 -8.73
N ILE A 78 3.43 1.17 -8.23
CA ILE A 78 2.22 1.32 -7.41
C ILE A 78 0.97 1.14 -8.27
N ASP A 79 0.90 1.77 -9.45
CA ASP A 79 -0.20 1.61 -10.40
C ASP A 79 -0.48 0.14 -10.72
N ASP A 80 0.58 -0.63 -10.99
CA ASP A 80 0.45 -2.06 -11.32
C ASP A 80 0.03 -2.91 -10.12
N SER A 81 0.33 -2.46 -8.90
CA SER A 81 -0.14 -3.11 -7.67
C SER A 81 -1.62 -2.83 -7.45
N VAL A 82 -2.05 -1.58 -7.62
CA VAL A 82 -3.47 -1.19 -7.52
C VAL A 82 -4.32 -1.92 -8.56
N LYS A 83 -3.88 -2.00 -9.82
CA LYS A 83 -4.60 -2.74 -10.86
C LYS A 83 -4.80 -4.21 -10.51
N ARG A 84 -3.74 -4.88 -10.03
CA ARG A 84 -3.82 -6.28 -9.60
C ARG A 84 -4.76 -6.45 -8.41
N ALA A 85 -4.68 -5.54 -7.43
CA ALA A 85 -5.60 -5.55 -6.29
C ALA A 85 -7.06 -5.45 -6.71
N LEU A 86 -7.41 -4.48 -7.57
CA LEU A 86 -8.77 -4.34 -8.07
C LEU A 86 -9.25 -5.56 -8.87
N GLN A 87 -8.35 -6.29 -9.54
CA GLN A 87 -8.68 -7.50 -10.29
C GLN A 87 -8.85 -8.73 -9.38
N SER A 88 -7.98 -8.89 -8.39
CA SER A 88 -7.97 -10.04 -7.49
C SER A 88 -8.95 -9.90 -6.32
N HIS A 89 -9.29 -8.66 -5.96
CA HIS A 89 -10.14 -8.28 -4.83
C HIS A 89 -11.32 -7.43 -5.31
N PRO A 90 -12.32 -8.01 -5.98
CA PRO A 90 -13.45 -7.26 -6.52
C PRO A 90 -14.33 -6.63 -5.43
N SER A 91 -14.25 -7.09 -4.18
CA SER A 91 -15.01 -6.53 -3.05
C SER A 91 -14.23 -5.46 -2.26
N LEU A 92 -13.09 -5.02 -2.78
CA LEU A 92 -12.27 -3.98 -2.16
C LEU A 92 -13.05 -2.66 -2.05
N THR A 93 -13.11 -2.08 -0.86
CA THR A 93 -13.77 -0.78 -0.60
C THR A 93 -12.77 0.27 -0.11
N LYS A 94 -11.61 -0.18 0.39
CA LYS A 94 -10.50 0.67 0.79
C LYS A 94 -9.17 0.02 0.46
N TYR A 95 -8.24 0.81 -0.03
CA TYR A 95 -6.90 0.39 -0.39
C TYR A 95 -5.86 1.33 0.21
N VAL A 96 -5.10 0.81 1.17
CA VAL A 96 -4.07 1.55 1.90
C VAL A 96 -2.71 1.29 1.26
N VAL A 97 -2.02 2.36 0.87
CA VAL A 97 -0.64 2.31 0.36
C VAL A 97 0.30 2.83 1.42
N ALA A 98 1.05 1.93 2.06
CA ALA A 98 2.06 2.28 3.05
C ALA A 98 3.41 2.58 2.39
N LEU A 99 3.96 3.75 2.68
CA LEU A 99 5.21 4.28 2.14
C LEU A 99 6.22 4.51 3.27
N ALA A 100 7.46 4.04 3.09
CA ALA A 100 8.54 4.25 4.05
C ALA A 100 9.17 5.67 4.00
N CYS A 101 8.40 6.65 3.50
CA CYS A 101 8.78 8.07 3.45
C CYS A 101 7.53 8.96 3.50
N ASP A 102 7.71 10.22 3.87
CA ASP A 102 6.66 11.24 3.74
C ASP A 102 6.60 11.82 2.33
N LEU A 103 5.38 12.12 1.87
CA LEU A 103 5.14 12.87 0.65
C LEU A 103 5.44 14.36 0.91
N THR A 104 6.22 14.99 0.04
CA THR A 104 6.70 16.36 0.25
C THR A 104 5.90 17.39 -0.54
N ASP A 105 5.60 18.54 0.08
CA ASP A 105 5.01 19.72 -0.57
C ASP A 105 6.00 20.59 -1.36
N ARG A 106 7.31 20.29 -1.28
CA ARG A 106 8.34 21.07 -1.96
C ARG A 106 8.69 20.43 -3.30
N SER A 107 8.56 21.20 -4.38
CA SER A 107 9.18 20.85 -5.66
C SER A 107 10.69 20.82 -5.48
N GLY A 108 11.37 19.91 -6.20
CA GLY A 108 12.84 19.87 -6.21
C GLY A 108 13.42 21.25 -6.56
N LYS A 109 14.67 21.52 -6.16
CA LYS A 109 15.39 22.80 -6.35
C LYS A 109 15.41 23.36 -7.80
N GLN A 110 14.93 22.61 -8.78
CA GLN A 110 14.77 22.99 -10.18
C GLN A 110 13.29 22.91 -10.63
N GLY A 111 12.36 23.50 -9.90
CA GLY A 111 11.13 24.15 -10.40
C GLY A 111 10.15 23.45 -11.37
N GLY A 112 10.35 22.20 -11.81
CA GLY A 112 9.60 21.59 -12.91
C GLY A 112 9.02 20.19 -12.64
N GLY A 113 9.27 19.62 -11.45
CA GLY A 113 8.68 18.34 -11.04
C GLY A 113 7.42 18.52 -10.20
N ARG A 114 6.44 17.61 -10.35
CA ARG A 114 5.26 17.54 -9.47
C ARG A 114 5.71 17.25 -8.03
N ARG A 115 4.98 17.81 -7.07
CA ARG A 115 5.17 17.56 -5.63
C ARG A 115 4.76 16.13 -5.27
N GLY A 116 5.22 15.59 -4.14
CA GLY A 116 4.87 14.23 -3.70
C GLY A 116 3.36 14.04 -3.56
N TRP A 117 2.67 15.02 -2.98
CA TRP A 117 1.21 15.04 -2.88
C TRP A 117 0.51 15.26 -4.23
N GLU A 118 1.08 16.07 -5.14
CA GLU A 118 0.53 16.22 -6.49
C GLU A 118 0.61 14.91 -7.30
N HIS A 119 1.68 14.13 -7.11
CA HIS A 119 1.76 12.79 -7.66
C HIS A 119 0.69 11.88 -7.05
N TRP A 120 0.56 11.85 -5.73
CA TRP A 120 -0.47 11.05 -5.06
C TRP A 120 -1.87 11.34 -5.59
N GLU A 121 -2.28 12.61 -5.66
CA GLU A 121 -3.61 12.98 -6.15
C GLU A 121 -3.82 12.62 -7.62
N ALA A 122 -2.82 12.84 -8.49
CA ALA A 122 -2.91 12.46 -9.90
C ALA A 122 -3.02 10.93 -10.09
N HIS A 123 -2.29 10.15 -9.28
CA HIS A 123 -2.37 8.70 -9.31
C HIS A 123 -3.68 8.18 -8.68
N LYS A 124 -4.17 8.81 -7.61
CA LYS A 124 -5.48 8.52 -7.01
C LYS A 124 -6.63 8.74 -8.00
N GLU A 125 -6.61 9.83 -8.76
CA GLU A 125 -7.58 10.07 -9.83
C GLU A 125 -7.52 8.96 -10.90
N LYS A 126 -6.30 8.61 -11.33
CA LYS A 126 -6.06 7.50 -12.26
C LYS A 126 -6.59 6.18 -11.72
N TRP A 127 -6.34 5.84 -10.46
CA TRP A 127 -6.84 4.60 -9.85
C TRP A 127 -8.35 4.59 -9.71
N THR A 128 -8.96 5.74 -9.39
CA THR A 128 -10.41 5.90 -9.33
C THR A 128 -11.05 5.60 -10.69
N SER A 129 -10.37 5.95 -11.81
CA SER A 129 -10.84 5.61 -13.16
C SER A 129 -10.80 4.10 -13.49
N TYR A 130 -10.09 3.29 -12.69
CA TYR A 130 -10.07 1.83 -12.84
C TYR A 130 -11.21 1.14 -12.10
N VAL A 131 -11.86 1.84 -11.17
CA VAL A 131 -12.95 1.30 -10.36
C VAL A 131 -14.24 1.30 -11.20
N PRO A 132 -14.99 0.19 -11.25
CA PRO A 132 -16.32 0.15 -11.87
C PRO A 132 -17.26 1.21 -11.29
N SER A 133 -18.16 1.75 -12.11
CA SER A 133 -19.05 2.86 -11.71
C SER A 133 -20.05 2.52 -10.60
N ASP A 134 -20.31 1.24 -10.38
CA ASP A 134 -21.18 0.69 -9.31
C ASP A 134 -20.42 0.40 -8.01
N GLN A 135 -19.11 0.66 -7.99
CA GLN A 135 -18.25 0.46 -6.84
C GLN A 135 -17.59 1.78 -6.41
N THR A 136 -17.11 1.83 -5.17
CA THR A 136 -16.27 2.92 -4.68
C THR A 136 -15.11 2.31 -3.90
N VAL A 137 -13.89 2.74 -4.22
CA VAL A 137 -12.69 2.35 -3.49
C VAL A 137 -12.00 3.60 -2.96
N GLU A 138 -11.84 3.67 -1.64
CA GLU A 138 -11.09 4.73 -0.99
C GLU A 138 -9.58 4.41 -1.03
N PHE A 139 -8.79 5.24 -1.72
CA PHE A 139 -7.33 5.14 -1.70
C PHE A 139 -6.75 6.04 -0.62
N VAL A 140 -5.98 5.45 0.30
CA VAL A 140 -5.43 6.12 1.48
C VAL A 140 -3.90 5.92 1.54
N PRO A 141 -3.09 6.97 1.69
CA PRO A 141 -1.67 6.82 1.95
C PRO A 141 -1.43 6.63 3.44
N TRP A 142 -0.55 5.71 3.80
CA TRP A 142 0.13 5.69 5.10
C TRP A 142 1.57 6.08 4.88
N THR A 143 1.93 7.31 5.25
CA THR A 143 3.29 7.84 5.13
C THR A 143 4.16 7.43 6.32
N ALA A 144 5.47 7.69 6.25
CA ALA A 144 6.39 7.34 7.34
C ALA A 144 5.94 7.91 8.68
N SER A 145 5.41 9.13 8.70
CA SER A 145 4.87 9.75 9.91
C SER A 145 3.68 8.95 10.46
N ASP A 146 2.73 8.55 9.61
CA ASP A 146 1.54 7.79 10.02
C ASP A 146 1.89 6.43 10.64
N LEU A 147 2.98 5.79 10.19
CA LEU A 147 3.42 4.47 10.63
C LEU A 147 4.18 4.46 11.97
N THR A 148 4.50 5.63 12.52
CA THR A 148 5.34 5.78 13.73
C THR A 148 4.59 6.31 14.95
N HIS A 149 3.26 6.47 14.84
CA HIS A 149 2.40 6.96 15.91
C HIS A 149 1.86 5.87 16.85
#